data_AF-A0A2V5T512-F1
#
_entry.id   AF-A0A2V5T512-F1
#
_cell.length_a   1.000
_cell.length_b   1.000
_cell.length_c   1.000
_cell.angle_alpha   90.00
_cell.angle_beta   90.00
_cell.angle_gamma   90.00
#
_symmetry.space_group_name_H-M   'P 1'
#
loop_
_entity.id
_entity.type
_entity.pdbx_description
1 polymer ?
#
loop_
_entity_poly.entity_id
_entity_poly.type
_entity_poly.pdbx_seq_one_letter_code
_entity_poly.pdbx_strand_id
1 'polypeptide(L)' 'MRDANGQIYTVRYDAVNAMLLNEFLKEHKKVEEQEATIAQLKKGMEVLTAQFQEQAAQIQRVSDQVEMSKPATRIVINSP' A
#
# COMPACT_ATOMS: atom_id res chain seq x y z
N MET A 1 50.88 -7.46 -0.87
CA MET A 1 51.40 -8.68 -1.52
C MET A 1 51.68 -8.35 -2.99
N ARG A 2 52.63 -9.02 -3.66
CA ARG A 2 52.91 -8.88 -5.11
C ARG A 2 52.62 -10.21 -5.79
N ASP A 3 52.18 -10.21 -7.04
CA ASP A 3 51.97 -11.45 -7.79
C ASP A 3 53.32 -12.09 -8.20
N ALA A 4 53.25 -13.26 -8.85
CA ALA A 4 54.44 -14.00 -9.30
C ALA A 4 55.30 -13.21 -10.32
N ASN A 5 54.78 -12.12 -10.88
CA ASN A 5 55.46 -11.25 -11.83
C ASN A 5 56.01 -9.98 -11.17
N GLY A 6 55.97 -9.90 -9.84
CA GLY A 6 56.47 -8.76 -9.08
C GLY A 6 55.60 -7.50 -9.22
N GLN A 7 54.41 -7.59 -9.79
CA GLN A 7 53.48 -6.46 -9.85
C GLN A 7 52.83 -6.28 -8.47
N ILE A 8 52.66 -5.02 -8.05
CA ILE A 8 51.89 -4.70 -6.83
C ILE A 8 50.51 -5.32 -7.02
N TYR A 9 49.98 -6.07 -6.03
CA TYR A 9 48.53 -6.29 -5.95
C TYR A 9 47.91 -4.91 -5.74
N THR A 10 47.74 -4.16 -6.82
CA THR A 10 46.77 -3.10 -6.87
C THR A 10 45.46 -3.85 -6.68
N VAL A 11 44.79 -3.60 -5.56
CA VAL A 11 43.35 -3.83 -5.52
C VAL A 11 42.85 -3.20 -6.81
N ARG A 12 42.32 -4.00 -7.75
CA ARG A 12 41.94 -3.51 -9.08
C ARG A 12 40.75 -2.59 -8.89
N TYR A 13 41.03 -1.33 -8.55
CA TYR A 13 40.04 -0.30 -8.24
C TYR A 13 38.99 -0.25 -9.34
N ASP A 14 39.40 -0.39 -10.60
CA ASP A 14 38.47 -0.44 -11.74
C ASP A 14 37.50 -1.63 -11.69
N ALA A 15 37.98 -2.81 -11.27
CA ALA A 15 37.12 -3.99 -11.13
C ALA A 15 36.15 -3.85 -9.95
N VAL A 16 36.62 -3.30 -8.83
CA VAL A 16 35.80 -3.04 -7.65
C VAL A 16 34.76 -1.94 -7.94
N ASN A 17 35.15 -0.88 -8.65
CA ASN A 17 34.27 0.21 -9.06
C ASN A 17 33.20 -0.27 -10.05
N ALA A 18 33.56 -1.12 -11.01
CA ALA A 18 32.60 -1.71 -11.93
C ALA A 18 31.59 -2.61 -11.21
N MET A 19 32.03 -3.39 -10.21
CA MET A 19 31.13 -4.18 -9.37
C MET A 19 30.20 -3.29 -8.54
N LEU A 20 30.74 -2.28 -7.85
CA LEU A 20 29.95 -1.32 -7.06
C LEU A 20 28.93 -0.56 -7.90
N LEU A 21 29.30 -0.10 -9.10
CA LEU A 21 28.38 0.59 -10.00
C LEU A 21 27.24 -0.34 -10.45
N ASN A 22 27.55 -1.60 -10.78
CA ASN A 22 26.52 -2.57 -11.12
C ASN A 22 25.55 -2.82 -9.97
N GLU A 23 26.06 -2.99 -8.74
CA GLU A 23 25.21 -3.17 -7.55
C GLU A 23 24.39 -1.91 -7.25
N PHE A 24 24.96 -0.71 -7.41
CA PHE A 24 24.24 0.55 -7.26
C PHE A 24 23.09 0.68 -8.27
N LEU A 25 23.33 0.36 -9.54
CA LEU A 25 22.31 0.41 -10.59
C LEU A 25 21.18 -0.61 -10.34
N LYS A 26 21.51 -1.81 -9.85
CA LYS A 26 20.51 -2.83 -9.48
C LYS A 26 19.62 -2.34 -8.34
N GLU A 27 20.20 -1.85 -7.26
CA GLU A 27 19.42 -1.36 -6.12
C GLU A 27 18.62 -0.10 -6.49
N HIS A 28 19.17 0.80 -7.31
CA HIS A 28 18.42 1.96 -7.79
C HIS A 28 17.18 1.56 -8.60
N LYS A 29 17.33 0.63 -9.56
CA LYS A 29 16.20 0.10 -10.33
C LYS A 29 15.15 -0.55 -9.43
N LYS A 30 15.57 -1.30 -8.42
CA LYS A 30 14.65 -1.92 -7.45
C LYS A 30 13.89 -0.87 -6.64
N VAL A 31 14.54 0.22 -6.26
CA VAL A 31 13.88 1.36 -5.58
C VAL A 31 12.85 2.00 -6.50
N GLU A 32 13.16 2.24 -7.78
CA GLU A 32 12.19 2.79 -8.75
C GLU A 32 10.97 1.88 -8.92
N GLU A 33 11.17 0.56 -9.01
CA GLU A 33 10.08 -0.44 -9.09
C GLU A 33 9.22 -0.44 -7.82
N GLN A 34 9.85 -0.29 -6.65
CA GLN A 34 9.14 -0.18 -5.38
C GLN A 34 8.34 1.12 -5.29
N GLU A 35 8.90 2.25 -5.71
CA GLU A 35 8.21 3.54 -5.74
C GLU A 35 6.98 3.50 -6.65
N ALA A 36 7.10 2.90 -7.83
CA ALA A 36 5.98 2.70 -8.75
C ALA A 36 4.87 1.83 -8.11
N THR A 37 5.26 0.74 -7.45
CA THR A 37 4.32 -0.14 -6.74
C THR A 37 3.62 0.59 -5.60
N ILE A 38 4.35 1.38 -4.81
CA ILE A 38 3.81 2.18 -3.71
C ILE A 38 2.81 3.21 -4.25
N ALA A 39 3.11 3.88 -5.37
CA ALA A 39 2.20 4.82 -6.00
C ALA A 39 0.89 4.15 -6.43
N GLN A 40 0.97 2.97 -7.05
CA GLN A 40 -0.21 2.19 -7.43
C GLN A 40 -1.04 1.77 -6.21
N LEU A 41 -0.38 1.29 -5.14
CA LEU A 41 -1.04 0.91 -3.90
C LEU A 41 -1.75 2.09 -3.23
N LYS A 42 -1.10 3.27 -3.16
CA LYS A 42 -1.72 4.50 -2.63
C LYS A 42 -3.00 4.86 -3.39
N LYS A 43 -2.95 4.84 -4.71
CA LYS A 43 -4.13 5.09 -5.56
C LYS A 43 -5.24 4.08 -5.31
N GLY A 44 -4.89 2.79 -5.18
CA GLY A 44 -5.87 1.75 -4.85
C GLY A 44 -6.52 1.98 -3.48
N MET A 45 -5.73 2.40 -2.48
CA MET A 45 -6.23 2.69 -1.14
C MET A 45 -7.15 3.91 -1.09
N GLU A 46 -6.88 4.96 -1.88
CA GLU A 46 -7.77 6.11 -2.04
C GLU A 46 -9.15 5.69 -2.58
N VAL A 47 -9.18 4.85 -3.63
CA VAL A 47 -10.42 4.32 -4.20
C VAL A 47 -11.19 3.49 -3.18
N LEU A 48 -10.51 2.58 -2.47
CA LEU A 48 -11.15 1.77 -1.42
C LEU A 48 -11.69 2.63 -0.29
N THR A 49 -10.97 3.68 0.11
CA THR A 49 -11.42 4.62 1.15
C THR A 49 -12.69 5.35 0.70
N ALA A 50 -12.74 5.81 -0.54
CA ALA A 50 -13.94 6.47 -1.08
C ALA A 50 -15.14 5.51 -1.12
N GLN A 51 -14.95 4.29 -1.61
CA GLN A 51 -16.00 3.26 -1.64
C GLN A 51 -16.49 2.91 -0.23
N PHE A 52 -15.58 2.81 0.74
CA PHE A 52 -15.93 2.53 2.13
C PHE A 52 -16.82 3.64 2.72
N GLN A 53 -16.49 4.91 2.48
CA GLN A 53 -17.32 6.05 2.93
C GLN A 53 -18.69 6.06 2.26
N GLU A 54 -18.75 5.72 0.97
CA GLU A 54 -20.02 5.60 0.25
C GLU A 54 -20.90 4.49 0.85
N GLN A 55 -20.32 3.33 1.14
CA GLN A 55 -21.03 2.22 1.79
C GLN A 55 -21.52 2.60 3.18
N ALA A 56 -20.71 3.30 3.98
CA ALA A 56 -21.12 3.79 5.29
C ALA A 56 -22.36 4.71 5.20
N ALA A 57 -22.38 5.63 4.22
CA ALA A 57 -23.52 6.50 3.97
C ALA A 57 -24.77 5.73 3.51
N GLN A 58 -24.61 4.71 2.67
CA GLN A 58 -25.72 3.85 2.24
C GLN A 58 -26.32 3.07 3.42
N ILE A 59 -25.48 2.50 4.30
CA ILE A 59 -25.92 1.79 5.51
C ILE A 59 -26.68 2.71 6.45
N GLN A 60 -26.23 3.95 6.63
CA GLN A 60 -26.96 4.93 7.44
C GLN A 60 -28.36 5.19 6.88
N ARG A 61 -28.48 5.44 5.57
CA ARG A 61 -29.79 5.66 4.93
C ARG A 61 -30.73 4.47 5.07
N VAL A 62 -30.21 3.25 4.93
CA VAL A 62 -31.02 2.03 5.12
C VAL A 62 -31.47 1.91 6.57
N SER A 63 -30.60 2.19 7.53
CA SER A 63 -30.94 2.20 8.96
C SER A 63 -32.06 3.18 9.28
N ASP A 64 -31.97 4.41 8.75
CA ASP A 64 -33.00 5.45 8.94
C ASP A 64 -34.36 5.00 8.37
N GLN A 65 -34.37 4.43 7.17
CA GLN A 65 -35.60 3.90 6.55
C GLN A 65 -36.24 2.78 7.37
N VAL A 66 -35.42 1.86 7.88
CA VAL A 66 -35.90 0.77 8.73
C VAL A 66 -36.48 1.31 10.04
N GLU A 67 -35.82 2.29 10.66
CA GLU A 67 -36.32 2.92 11.89
C GLU A 67 -37.66 3.63 11.67
N MET A 68 -37.80 4.38 10.58
CA MET A 68 -39.05 5.04 10.19
C MET A 68 -40.19 4.06 9.86
N SER A 69 -39.84 2.85 9.42
CA SER A 69 -40.82 1.80 9.09
C SER A 69 -41.31 1.00 10.30
N LYS A 70 -40.75 1.22 11.51
CA LYS A 70 -41.20 0.53 12.72
C LYS A 70 -42.64 0.97 13.05
N PRO A 71 -43.62 0.05 13.06
CA PRO A 71 -44.98 0.40 13.42
C PRO A 71 -45.03 0.83 14.89
N ALA A 72 -45.69 1.96 15.17
CA ALA A 72 -45.96 2.39 16.53
C ALA A 72 -46.75 1.29 17.26
N THR A 73 -46.19 0.78 18.37
CA THR A 73 -46.83 -0.20 19.25
C THR A 73 -48.23 0.30 19.63
N ARG A 74 -49.27 -0.23 18.99
CA ARG A 74 -50.66 0.06 19.34
C ARG A 74 -50.94 -0.71 20.62
N ILE A 75 -50.84 -0.04 21.76
CA ILE A 75 -51.31 -0.58 23.04
C ILE A 75 -52.83 -0.74 22.90
N VAL A 76 -53.27 -1.98 22.69
CA VAL A 76 -54.68 -2.34 22.83
C VAL A 76 -54.94 -2.39 24.32
N ILE A 77 -55.45 -1.28 24.88
CA ILE A 77 -56.00 -1.28 26.22
C ILE A 77 -57.35 -1.97 26.11
N ASN A 78 -57.40 -3.26 26.44
CA ASN A 78 -58.66 -3.95 26.64
C ASN A 78 -59.01 -3.81 28.12
N SER A 79 -60.07 -3.07 28.40
CA SER A 79 -60.66 -2.90 29.74
C SER A 79 -61.87 -3.84 29.89
N PRO A 80 -62.18 -4.30 31.12
CA PRO A 80 -62.84 -5.58 31.43
C PRO A 80 -64.28 -5.73 30.95
#